data_AF-A0A1Q5WN38-F1
#
_entry.id   AF-A0A1Q5WN38-F1
#
_cell.length_a   1.000
_cell.length_b   1.000
_cell.length_c   1.000
_cell.angle_alpha   90.00
_cell.angle_beta   90.00
_cell.angle_gamma   90.00
#
_symmetry.space_group_name_H-M   'P 1'
#
loop_
_entity.id
_entity.type
_entity.pdbx_description
1 polymer ?
#
loop_
_entity_poly.entity_id
_entity_poly.type
_entity_poly.pdbx_seq_one_letter_code
_entity_poly.pdbx_strand_id
1 'polypeptide(L)'
;MTYHLEDQLSAYMDGELTVEERQQVESHLESCESCQVLLEELLSVQSTVIHAFGRIQEPEDLEIRVLQALSDKKERATAEKGWLLVPLAAFVSLVILWFAAGAVFAKVLHGFLKLMIALVYMGSHLLSGVPVLSGLTVLLSLLIITASVYSLRRLLQTSTS
;
A
#
# COMPACT_ATOMS: atom_id res chain seq x y z
N MET A 1 55.95 -8.07 14.35
CA MET A 1 55.35 -6.73 14.40
C MET A 1 55.49 -6.24 15.82
N THR A 2 56.56 -5.48 16.10
CA THR A 2 56.72 -4.81 17.39
C THR A 2 55.72 -3.67 17.41
N TYR A 3 54.61 -3.87 18.11
CA TYR A 3 53.64 -2.82 18.39
C TYR A 3 54.33 -1.78 19.26
N HIS A 4 54.50 -0.56 18.75
CA HIS A 4 54.93 0.58 19.56
C HIS A 4 53.69 1.14 20.25
N LEU A 5 53.43 0.69 21.48
CA LEU A 5 52.28 1.14 22.28
C LEU A 5 52.32 2.66 22.56
N GLU A 6 53.51 3.28 22.43
CA GLU A 6 53.73 4.73 22.43
C GLU A 6 52.85 5.47 21.40
N ASP A 7 52.66 4.91 20.21
CA ASP A 7 51.85 5.53 19.15
C ASP A 7 50.35 5.52 19.47
N GLN A 8 49.91 4.68 20.41
CA GLN A 8 48.52 4.57 20.83
C GLN A 8 48.15 5.53 21.97
N LEU A 9 49.12 6.27 22.55
CA LEU A 9 48.86 7.19 23.66
C LEU A 9 47.95 8.36 23.25
N SER A 10 48.05 8.84 22.01
CA SER A 10 47.14 9.88 21.49
C SER A 10 45.70 9.35 21.41
N ALA A 11 45.51 8.18 20.78
CA ALA A 11 44.19 7.56 20.68
C ALA A 11 43.61 7.18 22.06
N TYR A 12 44.48 6.81 23.02
CA TYR A 12 44.09 6.59 24.41
C TYR A 12 43.55 7.87 25.07
N MET A 13 44.22 9.01 24.85
CA MET A 13 43.77 10.33 25.33
C MET A 13 42.44 10.75 24.72
N ASP A 14 42.26 10.51 23.41
CA ASP A 14 41.05 10.88 22.67
C ASP A 14 39.87 9.91 22.93
N GLY A 15 40.13 8.79 23.61
CA GLY A 15 39.11 7.78 23.92
C GLY A 15 38.69 6.94 22.71
N GLU A 16 39.55 6.86 21.69
CA GLU A 16 39.29 6.17 20.41
C GLU A 16 39.71 4.70 20.40
N LEU A 17 40.38 4.22 21.46
CA LEU A 17 40.79 2.83 21.57
C LEU A 17 39.62 1.90 21.90
N THR A 18 39.65 0.68 21.37
CA THR A 18 38.77 -0.41 21.83
C THR A 18 39.08 -0.78 23.28
N VAL A 19 38.18 -1.54 23.92
CA VAL A 19 38.34 -1.95 25.32
C VAL A 19 39.62 -2.78 25.50
N GLU A 20 39.90 -3.68 24.56
CA GLU A 20 41.06 -4.58 24.58
C GLU A 20 42.37 -3.84 24.35
N GLU A 21 42.39 -2.84 23.46
CA GLU A 21 43.57 -2.00 23.20
C GLU A 21 43.85 -1.08 24.39
N ARG A 22 42.79 -0.51 24.97
CA ARG A 22 42.90 0.35 26.15
C ARG A 22 43.55 -0.39 27.33
N GLN A 23 43.14 -1.63 27.60
CA GLN A 23 43.75 -2.46 28.65
C GLN A 23 45.23 -2.75 28.40
N GLN A 24 45.63 -2.94 27.14
CA GLN A 24 47.04 -3.16 26.78
C GLN A 24 47.88 -1.91 27.03
N VAL A 25 47.37 -0.72 26.67
CA VAL A 25 48.04 0.56 26.93
C VAL A 25 48.11 0.82 28.44
N GLU A 26 47.04 0.58 29.20
CA GLU A 26 47.02 0.74 30.66
C GLU A 26 48.05 -0.17 31.34
N SER A 27 48.10 -1.46 30.97
CA SER A 27 49.11 -2.40 31.48
C SER A 27 50.54 -1.98 31.14
N HIS A 28 50.75 -1.41 29.95
CA HIS A 28 52.05 -0.88 29.58
C HIS A 28 52.44 0.35 30.39
N LEU A 29 51.50 1.27 30.61
CA LEU A 29 51.70 2.45 31.46
C LEU A 29 52.05 2.06 32.90
N GLU A 30 51.53 0.96 33.45
CA GLU A 30 51.90 0.49 34.81
C GLU A 30 53.39 0.11 34.94
N SER A 31 54.04 -0.29 33.84
CA SER A 31 55.41 -0.83 33.86
C SER A 31 56.45 0.06 33.17
N CYS A 32 56.02 1.05 32.38
CA CYS A 32 56.89 1.85 31.54
C CYS A 32 56.86 3.34 31.93
N GLU A 33 57.87 3.77 32.68
CA GLU A 33 58.02 5.17 33.13
C GLU A 33 58.17 6.15 31.96
N SER A 34 58.87 5.79 30.88
CA SER A 34 59.01 6.65 29.71
C SER A 34 57.68 6.97 29.02
N CYS A 35 56.77 6.00 28.98
CA CYS A 35 55.44 6.19 28.40
C CYS A 35 54.50 6.98 29.32
N GLN A 36 54.68 6.89 30.65
CA GLN A 36 53.98 7.77 31.60
C GLN A 36 54.40 9.22 31.40
N VAL A 37 55.72 9.47 31.29
CA VAL A 37 56.26 10.82 31.04
C VAL A 37 55.74 11.37 29.71
N LEU A 38 55.77 10.56 28.64
CA LEU A 38 55.25 10.95 27.34
C LEU A 38 53.75 11.30 27.40
N LEU A 39 52.95 10.53 28.13
CA LEU A 39 51.52 10.82 28.33
C LEU A 39 51.31 12.14 29.08
N GLU A 40 52.10 12.41 30.12
CA GLU A 40 52.04 13.67 30.86
C GLU A 40 52.43 14.87 29.99
N GLU A 41 53.46 14.72 29.15
CA GLU A 41 53.84 15.72 28.14
C GLU A 41 52.68 16.02 27.18
N LEU A 42 52.02 14.99 26.63
CA LEU A 42 50.87 15.15 25.74
C LEU A 42 49.69 15.87 26.42
N LEU A 43 49.38 15.50 27.67
CA LEU A 43 48.34 16.17 28.47
C LEU A 43 48.67 17.65 28.73
N SER A 44 49.95 17.96 28.99
CA SER A 44 50.40 19.34 29.20
C SER A 44 50.21 20.20 27.94
N VAL A 45 50.50 19.64 26.76
CA VAL A 45 50.29 20.30 25.47
C VAL A 45 48.79 20.53 25.23
N GLN A 46 47.95 19.51 25.45
CA GLN A 46 46.49 19.62 25.30
C GLN A 46 45.94 20.75 26.20
N SER A 47 46.33 20.78 27.47
CA SER A 47 45.88 21.82 28.41
C SER A 47 46.31 23.24 27.98
N THR A 48 47.52 23.37 27.45
CA THR A 48 48.06 24.63 26.93
C THR A 48 47.27 25.12 25.73
N VAL A 49 46.95 24.21 24.80
CA VAL A 49 46.13 24.50 23.61
C VAL A 49 44.74 24.94 24.04
N ILE A 50 44.06 24.18 24.91
CA ILE A 50 42.73 24.53 25.41
C ILE A 50 42.74 25.91 26.09
N HIS A 51 43.74 26.19 26.91
CA HIS A 51 43.85 27.49 27.58
C HIS A 51 44.15 28.64 26.59
N ALA A 52 44.94 28.39 25.56
CA ALA A 52 45.23 29.37 24.51
C ALA A 52 43.98 29.70 23.67
N PHE A 53 43.18 28.69 23.32
CA PHE A 53 41.99 28.83 22.46
C PHE A 53 40.69 29.05 23.22
N GLY A 54 40.63 28.83 24.53
CA GLY A 54 39.46 29.10 25.38
C GLY A 54 39.09 30.59 25.49
N ARG A 55 39.88 31.48 24.89
CA ARG A 55 39.58 32.91 24.74
C ARG A 55 38.86 33.26 23.43
N ILE A 56 38.66 32.30 22.54
CA ILE A 56 37.82 32.51 21.36
C ILE A 56 36.38 32.69 21.86
N GLN A 57 35.86 33.92 21.75
CA GLN A 57 34.46 34.17 22.00
C GLN A 57 33.63 33.45 20.94
N GLU A 58 32.73 32.59 21.40
CA GLU A 58 31.72 31.97 20.56
C GLU A 58 30.87 33.08 19.91
N PRO A 59 30.55 32.99 18.60
CA PRO A 59 29.58 33.89 18.00
C PRO A 59 28.25 33.80 18.75
N GLU A 60 27.63 34.93 19.10
CA GLU A 60 26.38 34.99 19.88
C GLU A 60 25.23 34.13 19.28
N ASP A 61 25.30 33.84 17.97
CA ASP A 61 24.29 33.14 17.20
C ASP A 61 24.69 31.69 16.84
N LEU A 62 25.73 31.12 17.45
CA LEU A 62 26.16 29.74 17.15
C LEU A 62 25.06 28.74 17.52
N GLU A 63 24.52 28.82 18.73
CA GLU A 63 23.46 27.92 19.22
C GLU A 63 22.25 27.92 18.28
N ILE A 64 21.77 29.11 17.93
CA ILE A 64 20.61 29.29 17.05
C ILE A 64 20.89 28.70 15.67
N ARG A 65 22.06 28.98 15.07
CA ARG A 65 22.43 28.43 13.75
C ARG A 65 22.54 26.91 13.76
N VAL A 66 23.07 26.31 14.84
CA VAL A 66 23.14 24.85 14.98
C VAL A 66 21.75 24.24 15.09
N LEU A 67 20.88 24.80 15.94
CA LEU A 67 19.50 24.34 16.10
C LEU A 67 18.68 24.44 14.80
N GLN A 68 18.87 25.53 14.05
CA GLN A 68 18.27 25.70 12.74
C GLN A 68 18.76 24.65 11.74
N ALA A 69 20.07 24.43 11.65
CA ALA A 69 20.65 23.45 10.73
C ALA A 69 20.17 22.01 11.01
N LEU A 70 19.99 21.65 12.29
CA LEU A 70 19.44 20.36 12.68
C LEU A 70 17.96 20.21 12.30
N SER A 71 17.17 21.28 12.47
CA SER A 71 15.74 21.31 12.14
C SER A 71 15.52 21.20 10.63
N ASP A 72 16.26 21.97 9.83
CA ASP A 72 16.24 21.93 8.36
C ASP A 72 16.51 20.52 7.81
N LYS A 73 17.47 19.81 8.42
CA LYS A 73 17.83 18.45 8.01
C LYS A 73 16.70 17.45 8.32
N LYS A 74 15.98 17.64 9.43
CA LYS A 74 14.83 16.82 9.82
C LYS A 74 13.63 17.05 8.90
N GLU A 75 13.38 18.29 8.51
CA GLU A 75 12.28 18.63 7.58
C GLU A 75 12.54 18.13 6.17
N ARG A 76 13.77 18.21 5.67
CA ARG A 76 14.12 17.67 4.34
C ARG A 76 14.03 16.14 4.28
N ALA A 77 14.31 15.45 5.38
CA ALA A 77 14.20 14.00 5.47
C ALA A 77 12.74 13.50 5.50
N THR A 78 11.78 14.33 5.94
CA THR A 78 10.35 13.97 6.00
C THR A 78 9.53 14.55 4.84
N ALA A 79 10.03 15.61 4.19
CA ALA A 79 9.44 16.22 3.00
C ALA A 79 9.79 15.50 1.68
N GLU A 80 10.34 14.28 1.72
CA GLU A 80 10.54 13.47 0.52
C GLU A 80 9.21 12.90 0.01
N LYS A 81 8.48 13.74 -0.75
CA LYS A 81 7.67 13.46 -1.97
C LYS A 81 6.64 12.31 -2.00
N GLY A 82 6.57 11.46 -0.99
CA GLY A 82 5.71 10.27 -0.94
C GLY A 82 4.25 10.58 -0.61
N TRP A 83 3.98 11.65 0.14
CA TRP A 83 2.59 12.02 0.50
C TRP A 83 1.78 12.44 -0.74
N LEU A 84 2.40 13.10 -1.72
CA LEU A 84 1.71 13.50 -2.95
C LEU A 84 1.29 12.32 -3.85
N LEU A 85 1.93 11.14 -3.71
CA LEU A 85 1.58 9.95 -4.48
C LEU A 85 0.43 9.14 -3.87
N VAL A 86 0.11 9.35 -2.59
CA VAL A 86 -0.99 8.69 -1.88
C VAL A 86 -2.36 8.95 -2.52
N PRO A 87 -2.79 10.21 -2.80
CA PRO A 87 -4.09 10.46 -3.41
C PRO A 87 -4.18 9.91 -4.85
N LEU A 88 -3.09 9.95 -5.61
CA LEU A 88 -3.03 9.40 -6.96
C LEU A 88 -3.23 7.87 -6.94
N ALA A 89 -2.54 7.17 -6.04
CA ALA A 89 -2.68 5.73 -5.89
C ALA A 89 -4.09 5.33 -5.43
N ALA A 90 -4.70 6.10 -4.52
CA ALA A 90 -6.07 5.88 -4.07
C ALA A 90 -7.08 6.04 -5.23
N PHE A 91 -6.92 7.08 -6.05
CA PHE A 91 -7.78 7.31 -7.21
C PHE A 91 -7.67 6.18 -8.24
N VAL A 92 -6.44 5.77 -8.58
CA VAL A 92 -6.20 4.67 -9.53
C VAL A 92 -6.82 3.36 -9.03
N SER A 93 -6.68 3.05 -7.73
CA SER A 93 -7.28 1.85 -7.13
C SER A 93 -8.82 1.87 -7.24
N LEU A 94 -9.45 3.02 -7.01
CA LEU A 94 -10.90 3.18 -7.06
C LEU A 94 -11.44 3.03 -8.49
N VAL A 95 -10.72 3.55 -9.49
CA VAL A 95 -11.04 3.37 -10.91
C VAL A 95 -10.96 1.90 -11.31
N ILE A 96 -9.89 1.19 -10.92
CA ILE A 96 -9.73 -0.24 -11.24
C ILE A 96 -10.89 -1.05 -10.65
N LEU A 97 -11.25 -0.77 -9.39
CA LEU A 97 -12.32 -1.46 -8.70
C LEU A 97 -13.69 -1.23 -9.36
N TRP A 98 -13.97 0.00 -9.80
CA TRP A 98 -15.17 0.34 -10.56
C TRP A 98 -15.28 -0.43 -11.88
N PHE A 99 -14.20 -0.47 -12.67
CA PHE A 99 -14.18 -1.18 -13.94
C PHE A 99 -14.30 -2.69 -13.77
N ALA A 100 -13.63 -3.26 -12.77
CA ALA A 100 -13.72 -4.69 -12.45
C ALA A 100 -15.15 -5.07 -12.03
N ALA A 101 -15.77 -4.28 -11.15
CA ALA A 101 -17.14 -4.51 -10.71
C ALA A 101 -18.15 -4.44 -11.86
N GLY A 102 -18.00 -3.45 -12.76
CA GLY A 102 -18.86 -3.30 -13.94
C GLY A 102 -18.73 -4.46 -14.92
N ALA A 103 -17.51 -4.94 -15.18
CA ALA A 103 -17.28 -6.07 -16.09
C ALA A 103 -17.87 -7.37 -15.55
N VAL A 104 -17.72 -7.63 -14.24
CA VAL A 104 -18.33 -8.79 -13.57
C VAL A 104 -19.84 -8.70 -13.64
N PHE A 105 -20.43 -7.54 -13.33
CA PHE A 105 -21.88 -7.34 -13.39
C PHE A 105 -22.44 -7.59 -14.80
N ALA A 106 -21.79 -7.06 -15.84
CA ALA A 106 -22.22 -7.27 -17.22
C ALA A 106 -22.17 -8.75 -17.64
N LYS A 107 -21.13 -9.49 -17.23
CA LYS A 107 -21.01 -10.93 -17.50
C LYS A 107 -22.07 -11.75 -16.78
N VAL A 108 -22.34 -11.45 -15.50
CA VAL A 108 -23.39 -12.10 -14.71
C VAL A 108 -24.76 -11.86 -15.33
N LEU A 109 -25.06 -10.61 -15.69
CA LEU A 109 -26.35 -10.25 -16.32
C LEU A 109 -26.53 -10.93 -17.68
N HIS A 110 -25.48 -10.95 -18.52
CA HIS A 110 -25.53 -11.63 -19.81
C HIS A 110 -25.73 -13.15 -19.64
N GLY A 111 -25.04 -13.77 -18.68
CA GLY A 111 -25.22 -15.19 -18.35
C GLY A 111 -26.65 -15.49 -17.88
N PHE A 112 -27.18 -14.64 -16.99
CA PHE A 112 -28.54 -14.76 -16.48
C PHE A 112 -29.59 -14.62 -17.57
N LEU A 113 -29.44 -13.63 -18.46
CA LEU A 113 -30.34 -13.45 -19.60
C LEU A 113 -30.31 -14.66 -20.54
N LYS A 114 -29.12 -15.20 -20.83
CA LYS A 114 -28.98 -16.41 -21.66
C LYS A 114 -29.63 -17.63 -21.01
N LEU A 115 -29.50 -17.78 -19.69
CA LEU A 115 -30.17 -18.82 -18.92
C LEU A 115 -31.70 -18.66 -18.99
N MET A 116 -32.22 -17.45 -18.82
CA MET A 116 -33.65 -17.17 -18.92
C MET A 116 -34.21 -17.47 -20.32
N ILE A 117 -33.50 -17.03 -21.37
CA ILE A 117 -33.88 -17.34 -22.75
C ILE A 117 -33.87 -18.86 -22.99
N ALA A 118 -32.85 -19.58 -22.50
CA ALA A 118 -32.78 -21.03 -22.62
C ALA A 118 -33.93 -21.74 -21.89
N LEU A 119 -34.29 -21.28 -20.69
CA LEU A 119 -35.44 -21.79 -19.93
C LEU A 119 -36.77 -21.54 -20.64
N VAL A 120 -36.97 -20.34 -21.20
CA VAL A 120 -38.15 -20.01 -22.00
C VAL A 120 -38.21 -20.87 -23.26
N TYR A 121 -37.09 -21.05 -23.94
CA TYR A 121 -37.01 -21.89 -25.15
C TYR A 121 -37.29 -23.37 -24.83
N MET A 122 -36.70 -23.89 -23.75
CA MET A 122 -36.96 -25.25 -23.26
C MET A 122 -38.42 -25.42 -22.85
N GLY A 123 -39.00 -24.47 -22.11
CA GLY A 123 -40.42 -24.50 -21.73
C GLY A 123 -41.35 -24.46 -22.94
N SER A 124 -41.04 -23.63 -23.93
CA SER A 124 -41.80 -23.53 -25.19
C SER A 124 -41.73 -24.85 -25.98
N HIS A 125 -40.56 -25.49 -26.00
CA HIS A 125 -40.37 -26.78 -26.66
C HIS A 125 -41.06 -27.93 -25.92
N LEU A 126 -41.07 -27.93 -24.58
CA LEU A 126 -41.83 -28.90 -23.78
C LEU A 126 -43.34 -28.75 -23.96
N LEU A 127 -43.83 -27.52 -24.06
CA LEU A 127 -45.25 -27.24 -24.32
C LEU A 127 -45.67 -27.66 -25.74
N SER A 128 -44.76 -27.53 -26.70
CA SER A 128 -44.98 -27.95 -28.11
C SER A 128 -44.72 -29.46 -28.33
N GLY A 129 -43.98 -30.11 -27.43
CA GLY A 129 -43.60 -31.52 -27.51
C GLY A 129 -44.68 -32.50 -27.04
N VAL A 130 -45.78 -32.03 -26.45
CA VAL A 130 -46.94 -32.86 -26.09
C VAL A 130 -48.03 -32.69 -27.16
N PRO A 131 -48.07 -33.53 -28.23
CA PRO A 131 -49.01 -33.37 -29.34
C PRO A 131 -50.49 -33.44 -28.93
N VAL A 132 -50.77 -34.05 -27.76
CA VAL A 132 -52.12 -34.17 -27.21
C VAL A 132 -52.64 -32.83 -26.67
N LEU A 133 -51.78 -32.02 -26.03
CA LEU A 133 -52.18 -30.73 -25.45
C LEU A 133 -52.39 -29.67 -26.54
N SER A 134 -51.51 -29.62 -27.54
CA SER A 134 -51.66 -28.72 -28.69
C SER A 134 -52.86 -29.10 -29.56
N GLY A 135 -53.15 -30.39 -29.74
CA GLY A 135 -54.36 -30.86 -30.40
C GLY A 135 -55.64 -30.43 -29.65
N LEU A 136 -55.67 -30.60 -28.32
CA LEU A 136 -56.83 -30.23 -27.50
C LEU A 136 -57.12 -28.73 -27.53
N THR A 137 -56.11 -27.87 -27.46
CA THR A 137 -56.30 -26.41 -27.51
C THR A 137 -56.86 -25.96 -28.86
N VAL A 138 -56.33 -26.50 -29.97
CA VAL A 138 -56.84 -26.22 -31.32
C VAL A 138 -58.28 -26.71 -31.46
N LEU A 139 -58.60 -27.92 -31.01
CA LEU A 139 -59.97 -28.46 -31.04
C LEU A 139 -60.95 -27.62 -30.22
N LEU A 140 -60.58 -27.24 -28.99
CA LEU A 140 -61.40 -26.37 -28.15
C LEU A 140 -61.63 -25.00 -28.80
N SER A 141 -60.60 -24.42 -29.42
CA SER A 141 -60.71 -23.14 -30.14
C SER A 141 -61.73 -23.22 -31.30
N LEU A 142 -61.69 -24.31 -32.07
CA LEU A 142 -62.62 -24.57 -33.17
C LEU A 142 -64.07 -24.76 -32.69
N LEU A 143 -64.26 -25.49 -31.58
CA LEU A 143 -65.59 -25.65 -30.97
C LEU A 143 -66.17 -24.33 -30.48
N ILE A 144 -65.36 -23.46 -29.87
CA ILE A 144 -65.81 -22.14 -29.42
C ILE A 144 -66.19 -21.26 -30.61
N ILE A 145 -65.39 -21.24 -31.67
CA ILE A 145 -65.67 -20.44 -32.88
C ILE A 145 -66.97 -20.92 -33.54
N THR A 146 -67.14 -22.23 -33.70
CA THR A 146 -68.36 -22.80 -34.31
C THR A 146 -69.60 -22.52 -33.47
N ALA A 147 -69.52 -22.67 -32.14
CA ALA A 147 -70.60 -22.32 -31.22
C ALA A 147 -70.94 -20.82 -31.26
N SER A 148 -69.92 -19.97 -31.31
CA SER A 148 -70.08 -18.52 -31.41
C SER A 148 -70.77 -18.11 -32.72
N VAL A 149 -70.32 -18.64 -33.86
CA VAL A 149 -70.94 -18.40 -35.17
C VAL A 149 -72.37 -18.93 -35.21
N TYR A 150 -72.63 -20.11 -34.64
CA TYR A 150 -73.99 -20.66 -34.55
C TYR A 150 -74.90 -19.78 -33.71
N SER A 151 -74.43 -19.33 -32.55
CA SER A 151 -75.17 -18.41 -31.67
C SER A 151 -75.48 -17.08 -32.37
N LEU A 152 -74.49 -16.51 -33.07
CA LEU A 152 -74.65 -15.25 -33.80
C LEU A 152 -75.67 -15.39 -34.95
N ARG A 153 -75.62 -16.49 -35.71
CA ARG A 153 -76.60 -16.79 -36.77
C ARG A 153 -78.01 -16.97 -36.20
N ARG A 154 -78.13 -17.69 -35.08
CA ARG A 154 -79.42 -17.91 -34.40
C ARG A 154 -80.03 -16.58 -33.94
N LEU A 155 -79.24 -15.69 -33.34
CA LEU A 155 -79.72 -14.37 -32.89
C LEU A 155 -80.17 -13.48 -34.04
N LEU A 156 -79.42 -13.45 -35.16
CA LEU A 156 -79.77 -12.67 -36.34
C LEU A 156 -81.07 -13.16 -37.02
N GLN A 157 -81.35 -14.46 -36.98
CA GLN A 157 -82.62 -15.03 -37.47
C GLN A 157 -83.79 -14.68 -36.57
N THR A 158 -83.60 -14.58 -35.26
CA THR A 158 -84.67 -14.20 -34.33
C THR A 158 -85.03 -12.71 -34.36
N SER A 159 -84.12 -11.84 -34.83
CA SER A 159 -84.36 -10.39 -34.92
C SER A 159 -84.95 -9.94 -36.27
N THR A 160 -85.13 -10.87 -37.21
CA THR A 160 -85.65 -10.59 -38.57
C THR A 160 -87.05 -11.18 -38.82
N SER A 161 -87.70 -11.70 -37.76
CA SER A 161 -89.14 -12.03 -37.72
C SER A 161 -89.84 -11.14 -36.71
#